data_AF-A0A3Q9W8T5-F1
#
_entry.id   AF-A0A3Q9W8T5-F1
#
_cell.length_a   1.000
_cell.length_b   1.000
_cell.length_c   1.000
_cell.angle_alpha   90.00
_cell.angle_beta   90.00
_cell.angle_gamma   90.00
#
_symmetry.space_group_name_H-M   'P 1'
#
loop_
_entity.id
_entity.type
_entity.pdbx_description
1 polymer ?
#
loop_
_entity_poly.entity_id
_entity_poly.type
_entity_poly.pdbx_seq_one_letter_code
_entity_poly.pdbx_strand_id
1 'polypeptide(L)'
;MNNQPWVKIYDDEAWDDAIVGNREGLLALKHAIDDALETECVEVADRFKSDFGVVAFTEQNWEQTEPTEVKGIWGFIVPFVVFLWGVVLPLYAIYKLAFE
;
A
#
# COMPACT_ATOMS: atom_id res chain seq x y z
N MET A 1 9.15 20.79 16.22
CA MET A 1 9.01 19.61 15.36
C MET A 1 9.57 19.99 14.01
N ASN A 2 10.40 19.14 13.40
CA ASN A 2 11.11 19.45 12.15
C ASN A 2 10.08 19.49 11.01
N ASN A 3 9.46 20.65 10.78
CA ASN A 3 8.44 20.90 9.75
C ASN A 3 9.08 21.03 8.36
N GLN A 4 10.05 20.18 8.03
CA GLN A 4 10.54 20.14 6.65
C GLN A 4 9.56 19.30 5.83
N PRO A 5 9.14 19.77 4.65
CA PRO A 5 8.31 18.99 3.74
C PRO A 5 9.05 17.71 3.34
N TRP A 6 8.39 16.56 3.44
CA TRP A 6 8.99 15.26 3.13
C TRP A 6 8.00 14.32 2.45
N VAL A 7 8.54 13.48 1.57
CA VAL A 7 7.80 12.46 0.81
C VAL A 7 8.68 11.22 0.70
N LYS A 8 8.10 10.04 0.87
CA LYS A 8 8.78 8.76 0.73
C LYS A 8 7.95 7.82 -0.12
N ILE A 9 8.63 6.92 -0.81
CA ILE A 9 8.01 5.79 -1.48
C ILE A 9 8.21 4.62 -0.51
N TYR A 10 7.11 4.06 0.00
CA TYR A 10 7.16 2.81 0.74
C TYR A 10 6.86 1.66 -0.21
N ASP A 11 7.74 0.68 -0.13
CA ASP A 11 7.61 -0.65 -0.73
C ASP A 11 7.89 -1.64 0.42
N ASP A 12 6.91 -1.77 1.32
CA ASP A 12 6.98 -2.69 2.45
C ASP A 12 5.68 -3.51 2.58
N GLU A 13 5.72 -4.59 3.38
CA GLU A 13 4.57 -5.49 3.55
C GLU A 13 3.28 -4.79 4.06
N ALA A 14 3.38 -3.58 4.60
CA ALA A 14 2.25 -2.81 5.10
C ALA A 14 1.74 -1.76 4.10
N TRP A 15 2.56 -1.35 3.14
CA TRP A 15 2.30 -0.28 2.18
C TRP A 15 2.74 -0.73 0.79
N ASP A 16 1.78 -1.33 0.08
CA ASP A 16 1.91 -1.78 -1.30
C ASP A 16 2.02 -0.55 -2.23
N ASP A 17 3.21 -0.28 -2.76
CA ASP A 17 3.53 0.80 -3.70
C ASP A 17 2.95 2.19 -3.33
N ALA A 18 3.09 2.60 -2.06
CA ALA A 18 2.47 3.83 -1.56
C ALA A 18 3.44 5.02 -1.47
N ILE A 19 3.02 6.18 -1.98
CA ILE A 19 3.68 7.45 -1.72
C ILE A 19 3.11 8.06 -0.42
N VAL A 20 3.96 8.24 0.58
CA VAL A 20 3.58 8.78 1.89
C VAL A 20 4.39 10.03 2.20
N GLY A 21 3.76 11.06 2.74
CA GLY A 21 4.43 12.30 3.10
C GLY A 21 3.68 13.08 4.17
N ASN A 22 4.32 14.10 4.73
CA ASN A 22 3.56 15.10 5.48
C ASN A 22 2.72 15.95 4.53
N ARG A 23 1.72 16.67 5.06
CA ARG A 23 0.83 17.52 4.24
C ARG A 23 1.59 18.49 3.34
N GLU A 24 2.64 19.12 3.87
CA GLU A 24 3.46 20.08 3.14
C GLU A 24 4.26 19.40 2.01
N GLY A 25 4.83 18.22 2.26
CA GLY A 25 5.53 17.42 1.25
C GLY A 25 4.62 16.91 0.14
N LEU A 26 3.42 16.43 0.48
CA LEU A 26 2.44 15.98 -0.52
C LEU A 26 1.92 17.14 -1.39
N LEU A 27 1.76 18.33 -0.82
CA LEU A 27 1.44 19.53 -1.59
C LEU A 27 2.59 19.91 -2.53
N ALA A 28 3.84 19.87 -2.05
CA ALA A 28 5.02 20.16 -2.86
C ALA A 28 5.21 19.12 -3.98
N LEU A 29 4.92 17.85 -3.72
CA LEU A 29 4.90 16.79 -4.73
C LEU A 29 3.84 17.07 -5.80
N LYS A 30 2.62 17.44 -5.40
CA LYS A 30 1.58 17.79 -6.36
C LYS A 30 2.05 18.90 -7.30
N HIS A 31 2.64 19.97 -6.76
CA HIS A 31 3.20 21.05 -7.57
C HIS A 31 4.32 20.56 -8.49
N ALA A 32 5.20 19.66 -8.04
CA ALA A 32 6.24 19.09 -8.89
C ALA A 32 5.66 18.22 -10.03
N ILE A 33 4.56 17.50 -9.79
CA ILE A 33 3.84 16.74 -10.81
C ILE A 33 3.19 17.68 -11.83
N ASP A 34 2.50 18.71 -11.35
CA ASP A 34 1.86 19.72 -12.20
C ASP A 34 2.92 20.39 -13.10
N ASP A 35 4.09 20.76 -12.54
CA ASP A 35 5.21 21.31 -13.31
C ASP A 35 5.80 20.30 -14.31
N ALA A 36 5.90 19.01 -13.93
CA ALA A 36 6.44 17.96 -14.81
C ALA A 36 5.50 17.63 -15.97
N LEU A 37 4.19 17.87 -15.84
CA LEU A 37 3.25 17.76 -16.96
C LEU A 37 3.51 18.84 -18.04
N GLU A 38 4.03 20.01 -17.64
CA GLU A 38 4.35 21.10 -18.57
C GLU A 38 5.79 21.03 -19.11
N THR A 39 6.73 20.57 -18.28
CA THR A 39 8.17 20.61 -18.56
C THR A 39 8.80 19.25 -18.82
N GLU A 40 7.99 18.19 -18.82
CA GLU A 40 8.36 16.77 -18.93
C GLU A 40 9.21 16.22 -17.77
N CYS A 41 9.99 17.05 -17.07
CA CYS A 41 10.92 16.61 -16.04
C CYS A 41 11.23 17.73 -15.03
N VAL A 42 11.13 17.42 -13.74
CA VAL A 42 11.36 18.36 -12.63
C VAL A 42 12.20 17.72 -11.53
N GLU A 43 13.27 18.40 -11.13
CA GLU A 43 14.10 18.02 -9.99
C GLU A 43 13.43 18.41 -8.66
N VAL A 44 13.40 17.50 -7.69
CA VAL A 44 12.69 17.67 -6.41
C VAL A 44 13.60 17.86 -5.18
N ALA A 45 14.92 17.70 -5.33
CA ALA A 45 15.89 17.74 -4.23
C ALA A 45 15.83 19.03 -3.37
N ASP A 46 15.51 20.17 -3.99
CA ASP A 46 15.41 21.48 -3.32
C ASP A 46 14.00 21.80 -2.80
N ARG A 47 12.99 20.99 -3.15
CA ARG A 47 11.57 21.27 -2.88
C ARG A 47 11.06 20.57 -1.63
N PHE A 48 11.49 19.32 -1.42
CA PHE A 48 11.15 18.52 -0.26
C PHE A 48 12.16 17.40 -0.07
N LYS A 49 12.24 16.85 1.14
CA LYS A 49 13.08 15.69 1.42
C LYS A 49 12.42 14.42 0.87
N SER A 50 13.03 13.80 -0.13
CA SER A 50 12.54 12.55 -0.71
C SER A 50 13.61 11.51 -0.97
N ASP A 51 13.16 10.26 -1.10
CA ASP A 51 13.99 9.11 -1.50
C ASP A 51 14.19 9.03 -3.02
N PHE A 52 13.53 9.92 -3.78
CA PHE A 52 13.67 10.11 -5.22
C PHE A 52 14.08 11.55 -5.54
N GLY A 53 14.84 11.75 -6.62
CA GLY A 53 15.40 13.07 -6.98
C GLY A 53 14.65 13.82 -8.07
N VAL A 54 13.80 13.13 -8.86
CA VAL A 54 13.15 13.69 -10.05
C VAL A 54 11.73 13.16 -10.18
N VAL A 55 10.83 14.01 -10.70
CA VAL A 55 9.51 13.64 -11.20
C VAL A 55 9.52 13.88 -12.71
N ALA A 56 9.26 12.83 -13.49
CA ALA A 56 9.24 12.90 -14.95
C ALA A 56 7.90 12.40 -15.50
N PHE A 57 7.39 13.11 -16.50
CA PHE A 57 6.28 12.66 -17.30
C PHE A 57 6.81 11.83 -18.47
N THR A 58 6.29 10.61 -18.64
CA THR A 58 6.68 9.72 -19.72
C THR A 58 5.46 9.00 -20.29
N GLU A 59 5.44 8.81 -21.61
CA GLU A 59 4.45 7.98 -22.30
C GLU A 59 4.88 6.50 -22.38
N GLN A 60 6.04 6.15 -21.84
CA GLN A 60 6.46 4.75 -21.77
C GLN A 60 5.52 3.96 -20.85
N ASN A 61 4.92 2.91 -21.40
CA ASN A 61 4.29 1.86 -20.60
C ASN A 61 5.39 1.16 -19.79
N TRP A 62 5.58 1.59 -18.55
CA TRP A 62 6.30 0.79 -17.57
C TRP A 62 5.49 -0.47 -17.28
N GLU A 63 6.17 -1.60 -17.07
CA GLU A 63 5.50 -2.83 -16.64
C GLU A 63 4.74 -2.52 -15.33
N GLN A 64 3.41 -2.57 -15.38
CA GLN A 64 2.57 -2.49 -14.19
C GLN A 64 3.01 -3.61 -13.24
N THR A 65 3.28 -3.29 -11.98
CA THR A 65 3.54 -4.28 -10.95
C THR A 65 2.38 -5.27 -10.95
N GLU A 66 2.66 -6.54 -11.27
CA GLU A 66 1.62 -7.56 -11.30
C GLU A 66 0.94 -7.62 -9.92
N PRO A 67 -0.40 -7.62 -9.84
CA PRO A 67 -1.08 -7.71 -8.57
C PRO A 67 -0.58 -8.94 -7.81
N THR A 68 -0.17 -8.75 -6.55
CA THR A 68 0.34 -9.83 -5.73
C THR A 68 -0.79 -10.81 -5.44
N GLU A 69 -0.94 -11.82 -6.29
CA GLU A 69 -1.80 -12.95 -5.97
C GLU A 69 -1.27 -13.60 -4.69
N VAL A 70 -2.13 -13.73 -3.67
CA VAL A 70 -1.80 -14.48 -2.46
C VAL A 70 -1.69 -15.96 -2.83
N LYS A 71 -0.56 -16.34 -3.43
CA LYS A 71 -0.27 -17.70 -3.86
C LYS A 71 0.22 -18.48 -2.65
N GLY A 72 -0.59 -19.42 -2.19
CA GLY A 72 -0.15 -20.38 -1.18
C GLY A 72 -1.28 -21.07 -0.43
N ILE A 73 -0.87 -21.99 0.44
CA ILE A 73 -1.74 -22.82 1.28
C ILE A 73 -2.59 -21.94 2.23
N TRP A 74 -2.16 -20.70 2.49
CA TRP A 74 -2.89 -19.70 3.29
C TRP A 74 -4.30 -19.39 2.77
N GLY A 75 -4.50 -19.42 1.45
CA GLY A 75 -5.83 -19.26 0.84
C GLY A 75 -6.82 -20.37 1.22
N PHE A 76 -6.33 -21.53 1.67
CA PHE A 76 -7.16 -22.65 2.16
C PHE A 76 -7.19 -22.76 3.68
N ILE A 77 -6.09 -22.43 4.35
CA ILE A 77 -5.98 -22.50 5.82
C ILE A 77 -6.93 -21.49 6.48
N VAL A 78 -6.93 -20.23 6.03
CA VAL A 78 -7.72 -19.17 6.66
C VAL A 78 -9.23 -19.49 6.61
N PRO A 79 -9.83 -19.84 5.45
CA PRO A 79 -11.24 -20.23 5.41
C PRO A 79 -11.55 -21.46 6.27
N PHE A 80 -10.64 -22.44 6.32
CA PHE A 80 -10.83 -23.66 7.11
C PHE A 80 -10.89 -23.37 8.61
N VAL A 81 -9.98 -22.53 9.13
CA VAL A 81 -10.00 -22.12 10.54
C VAL A 81 -11.27 -21.33 10.87
N VAL A 82 -11.68 -20.41 9.98
CA VAL A 82 -12.93 -19.65 10.16
C VAL A 82 -14.15 -20.58 10.16
N PHE A 83 -14.18 -21.60 9.30
CA PHE A 83 -15.25 -22.59 9.27
C PHE A 83 -15.31 -23.43 10.55
N LEU A 84 -14.16 -23.91 11.04
CA LEU A 84 -14.10 -24.66 12.29
C LEU A 84 -14.61 -23.81 13.47
N TRP A 85 -14.23 -22.54 13.52
CA TRP A 85 -14.62 -21.66 14.60
C TRP A 85 -16.09 -21.19 14.52
N GLY A 86 -16.57 -20.83 13.32
CA GLY A 86 -17.90 -20.26 13.13
C GLY A 86 -19.02 -21.29 12.96
N VAL A 87 -18.69 -22.55 12.60
CA VAL A 87 -19.70 -23.58 12.32
C VAL A 87 -19.49 -24.80 13.22
N VAL A 88 -18.30 -25.41 13.18
CA VAL A 88 -18.08 -26.70 13.85
C VAL A 88 -18.12 -26.56 15.38
N LEU A 89 -17.44 -25.56 15.95
CA LEU A 89 -17.43 -25.34 17.40
C LEU A 89 -18.83 -25.02 17.95
N PRO A 90 -19.64 -24.10 17.36
CA PRO A 90 -21.00 -23.85 17.82
C PRO A 90 -21.90 -25.09 17.74
N LEU A 91 -21.83 -25.84 16.63
CA LEU A 91 -22.62 -27.07 16.48
C LEU A 91 -22.22 -28.13 17.51
N TYR A 92 -20.91 -28.28 17.76
CA TYR A 92 -20.42 -29.20 18.78
C TYR A 92 -20.89 -28.79 20.18
N ALA A 93 -20.85 -27.49 20.52
CA ALA A 93 -21.36 -27.00 21.80
C ALA A 93 -22.86 -27.24 21.96
N ILE A 94 -23.66 -27.02 20.92
CA ILE A 94 -25.11 -27.30 20.93
C ILE A 94 -25.36 -28.81 21.08
N TYR A 95 -24.65 -29.64 20.32
CA TYR A 95 -24.76 -31.10 20.41
C TYR A 95 -24.45 -31.60 21.83
N LYS A 96 -23.34 -31.12 22.39
CA LYS A 96 -22.93 -31.45 23.75
C LYS A 96 -23.98 -31.04 24.79
N LEU A 97 -24.59 -29.87 24.63
CA LEU A 97 -25.59 -29.37 25.56
C LEU A 97 -26.96 -30.06 25.43
N ALA A 98 -27.24 -30.65 24.27
CA ALA A 98 -28.53 -31.29 23.97
C ALA A 98 -28.55 -32.80 24.20
N PHE A 99 -27.40 -33.48 24.09
CA PHE A 99 -27.30 -34.94 24.11
C PHE A 99 -26.32 -35.50 25.15
N GLU A 100 -25.57 -34.64 25.85
CA GLU A 100 -24.71 -34.97 27.00
C GLU A 100 -25.21 -34.23 28.25
#